data_AF-A0A433CZ92-F1
#
_entry.id   AF-A0A433CZ92-F1
#
_cell.length_a   1.000
_cell.length_b   1.000
_cell.length_c   1.000
_cell.angle_alpha   90.00
_cell.angle_beta   90.00
_cell.angle_gamma   90.00
#
_symmetry.space_group_name_H-M   'P 1'
#
loop_
_entity.id
_entity.type
_entity.pdbx_description
1 polymer ?
#
loop_
_entity_poly.entity_id
_entity_poly.type
_entity_poly.pdbx_seq_one_letter_code
_entity_poly.pdbx_strand_id
1 'polypeptide(L)'
;MMQYILSVGLQARTKTRLGRMCPFGVVPKSCCDLLISRSQWAQEKRKAEPRPLLESLPSFSWPHSTRSPYARMPDNRLTVPDLSRSSSHTQQEDSDDDVIELPRSGEQTPLVRDGMEGYRGVSTLPSAFVYDVPPKDKLQTFWTRTKYYVPVLQWLPQYDMRLLLGDVIAGLTLSCLLIPQGLSYATALCKLPAVHGLYAIAFPATTYAFFGTSRQLSMGPEATLSMLVGSAIAQTMHSDASELNPLALASLMTLFVGLFTFLLGLFRLGFLDSLMSRALLRGFITAVAIVVMVQQSITLLGLVERSEEAGINEASSTIDRAIFVAGNFHHAHSLTTIVSGIACGFLLGFRLLKHRFPNSARLQITPEVLLVVVLATWLTSIFRWEGLQILGDVQSGGVPWPSIPSMPKAKHVKDVAFMSALISILGFVESIVISKTYSSKHNYSVSPNRELIAMGVANIMGGLFQGIPAFGSV
;
A
#
# COMPACT_ATOMS: atom_id res chain seq x y z
N MET A 1 4.53 24.19 12.26
CA MET A 1 5.57 25.04 12.89
C MET A 1 5.29 26.54 12.72
N MET A 2 4.92 27.03 11.53
CA MET A 2 4.59 28.45 11.32
C MET A 2 3.22 28.89 11.90
N GLN A 3 2.26 27.95 12.07
CA GLN A 3 1.01 28.19 12.82
C GLN A 3 1.21 28.32 14.34
N TYR A 4 2.29 27.77 14.90
CA TYR A 4 2.54 27.80 16.34
C TYR A 4 3.04 29.19 16.80
N ILE A 5 3.78 29.90 15.94
CA ILE A 5 4.30 31.26 16.23
C ILE A 5 3.18 32.32 16.13
N LEU A 6 2.21 32.12 15.23
CA LEU A 6 1.06 33.03 15.10
C LEU A 6 0.02 32.85 16.22
N SER A 7 -0.14 31.64 16.76
CA SER A 7 -1.09 31.36 17.85
C SER A 7 -0.63 31.96 19.19
N VAL A 8 0.67 31.89 19.50
CA VAL A 8 1.22 32.45 20.76
C VAL A 8 1.21 33.99 20.76
N GLY A 9 1.25 34.64 19.59
CA GLY A 9 1.19 36.10 19.48
C GLY A 9 -0.20 36.72 19.71
N LEU A 10 -1.29 36.00 19.39
CA LEU A 10 -2.65 36.54 19.54
C LEU A 10 -3.26 36.33 20.93
N GLN A 11 -2.79 35.34 21.69
CA GLN A 11 -3.36 34.99 22.99
C GLN A 11 -2.90 35.92 24.14
N ALA A 12 -1.86 36.72 23.91
CA ALA A 12 -1.37 37.73 24.86
C ALA A 12 -2.13 39.06 24.82
N ARG A 13 -3.01 39.30 23.82
CA ARG A 13 -3.68 40.60 23.61
C ARG A 13 -5.14 40.68 24.06
N THR A 14 -5.74 39.59 24.55
CA THR A 14 -7.17 39.52 24.88
C THR A 14 -7.49 39.26 26.36
N LYS A 15 -6.49 39.05 27.23
CA LYS A 15 -6.70 38.94 28.70
C LYS A 15 -6.58 40.28 29.42
N THR A 16 -7.40 41.25 29.03
CA THR A 16 -7.70 42.41 29.88
C THR A 16 -9.06 42.98 29.47
N ARG A 17 -10.15 42.36 29.94
CA ARG A 17 -11.40 43.04 30.33
C ARG A 17 -12.47 42.03 30.78
N LEU A 18 -13.03 42.35 31.95
CA LEU A 18 -14.28 41.90 32.56
C LEU A 18 -14.40 40.46 33.06
N GLY A 19 -14.48 40.35 34.39
CA GLY A 19 -15.14 39.24 35.08
C GLY A 19 -16.53 39.64 35.59
N ARG A 20 -17.32 38.62 35.98
CA ARG A 20 -18.13 38.52 37.22
C ARG A 20 -18.91 37.18 37.26
N MET A 21 -18.99 36.64 38.49
CA MET A 21 -19.63 35.43 39.08
C MET A 21 -21.13 35.18 38.71
N CYS A 22 -21.60 33.95 38.39
CA CYS A 22 -22.16 32.79 39.20
C CYS A 22 -23.73 32.75 39.24
N PRO A 23 -24.45 31.66 39.63
CA PRO A 23 -24.26 30.19 39.49
C PRO A 23 -25.56 29.31 39.26
N PHE A 24 -25.41 27.97 39.17
CA PHE A 24 -26.33 26.83 39.45
C PHE A 24 -27.67 26.56 38.68
N GLY A 25 -27.74 25.37 38.05
CA GLY A 25 -28.83 24.36 38.13
C GLY A 25 -30.06 24.47 37.20
N VAL A 26 -30.38 23.37 36.48
CA VAL A 26 -31.72 22.76 36.21
C VAL A 26 -31.75 21.99 34.85
N VAL A 27 -32.31 20.77 34.88
CA VAL A 27 -32.57 19.81 33.79
C VAL A 27 -34.01 19.97 33.25
N PRO A 28 -34.29 19.71 31.95
CA PRO A 28 -35.51 18.99 31.56
C PRO A 28 -35.28 17.95 30.43
N LYS A 29 -35.73 16.68 30.56
CA LYS A 29 -37.05 16.11 30.19
C LYS A 29 -37.50 16.35 28.73
N SER A 30 -37.18 15.41 27.84
CA SER A 30 -38.04 14.97 26.72
C SER A 30 -37.63 13.56 26.30
N CYS A 31 -38.38 12.55 26.75
CA CYS A 31 -38.10 11.12 26.51
C CYS A 31 -39.41 10.33 26.29
N CYS A 32 -40.49 10.95 25.82
CA CYS A 32 -41.81 10.31 25.73
C CYS A 32 -42.40 10.12 24.32
N ASP A 33 -41.78 10.60 23.24
CA ASP A 33 -42.45 10.60 21.92
C ASP A 33 -41.94 9.59 20.87
N LEU A 34 -41.04 8.65 21.22
CA LEU A 34 -40.50 7.68 20.24
C LEU A 34 -40.88 6.21 20.47
N LEU A 35 -41.83 5.95 21.37
CA LEU A 35 -42.34 4.59 21.65
C LEU A 35 -43.54 4.17 20.77
N ILE A 36 -43.99 5.02 19.84
CA ILE A 36 -45.18 4.74 19.01
C ILE A 36 -44.85 4.22 17.60
N SER A 37 -43.60 4.32 17.13
CA SER A 37 -43.23 3.87 15.77
C SER A 37 -42.86 2.37 15.66
N ARG A 38 -42.57 1.69 16.77
CA ARG A 38 -42.09 0.29 16.76
C ARG A 38 -43.17 -0.79 16.54
N SER A 39 -44.46 -0.46 16.63
CA SER A 39 -45.55 -1.44 16.51
C SER A 39 -46.07 -1.63 15.07
N GLN A 40 -45.82 -0.68 14.16
CA GLN A 40 -46.28 -0.77 12.76
C GLN A 40 -45.33 -1.57 11.85
N TRP A 41 -44.05 -1.68 12.20
CA TRP A 41 -43.06 -2.44 11.43
C TRP A 41 -43.13 -3.98 11.62
N ALA A 42 -43.85 -4.45 12.64
CA ALA A 42 -43.95 -5.88 12.96
C ALA A 42 -45.07 -6.63 12.20
N GLN A 43 -45.94 -5.92 11.47
CA GLN A 43 -47.01 -6.54 10.67
C GLN A 43 -46.66 -6.73 9.18
N GLU A 44 -45.67 -6.03 8.65
CA GLU A 44 -45.33 -6.09 7.23
C GLU A 44 -44.37 -7.24 6.87
N LYS A 45 -43.64 -7.80 7.86
CA LYS A 45 -42.77 -8.97 7.68
C LYS A 45 -43.50 -10.32 7.60
N ARG A 46 -44.84 -10.37 7.73
CA ARG A 46 -45.62 -11.62 7.78
C ARG A 46 -46.24 -12.06 6.45
N LYS A 47 -45.92 -11.40 5.32
CA LYS A 47 -46.56 -11.67 4.00
C LYS A 47 -45.63 -12.03 2.83
N ALA A 48 -44.35 -12.31 3.07
CA ALA A 48 -43.44 -12.74 2.00
C ALA A 48 -42.66 -14.01 2.37
N GLU A 49 -43.33 -15.15 2.26
CA GLU A 49 -42.71 -16.45 2.00
C GLU A 49 -43.36 -17.04 0.74
N PRO A 50 -42.58 -17.67 -0.15
CA PRO A 50 -42.97 -19.02 -0.54
C PRO A 50 -41.83 -20.04 -0.47
N ARG A 51 -42.30 -21.28 -0.30
CA ARG A 51 -41.66 -22.58 -0.05
C ARG A 51 -40.81 -23.14 -1.21
N PRO A 52 -40.01 -24.22 -0.97
CA PRO A 52 -39.01 -24.72 -1.91
C PRO A 52 -39.61 -25.67 -2.95
N LEU A 53 -39.00 -25.72 -4.14
CA LEU A 53 -39.26 -26.76 -5.15
C LEU A 53 -37.94 -27.41 -5.59
N LEU A 54 -37.85 -28.69 -5.27
CA LEU A 54 -36.97 -29.70 -5.85
C LEU A 54 -37.52 -30.10 -7.24
N GLU A 55 -36.59 -30.51 -8.11
CA GLU A 55 -36.69 -31.46 -9.24
C GLU A 55 -36.33 -30.96 -10.66
N SER A 56 -35.60 -31.87 -11.33
CA SER A 56 -35.34 -32.05 -12.76
C SER A 56 -34.07 -31.41 -13.38
N LEU A 57 -32.98 -32.18 -13.31
CA LEU A 57 -31.85 -32.16 -14.24
C LEU A 57 -32.25 -32.68 -15.63
N PRO A 58 -31.52 -32.28 -16.68
CA PRO A 58 -31.16 -33.22 -17.74
C PRO A 58 -29.64 -33.41 -17.82
N SER A 59 -29.27 -34.68 -17.89
CA SER A 59 -27.95 -35.22 -18.23
C SER A 59 -27.44 -34.73 -19.58
N PHE A 60 -26.23 -34.19 -19.62
CA PHE A 60 -25.49 -33.96 -20.88
C PHE A 60 -24.18 -34.76 -20.88
N SER A 61 -24.10 -35.66 -21.86
CA SER A 61 -23.09 -36.70 -22.05
C SER A 61 -21.82 -36.18 -22.74
N TRP A 62 -20.66 -36.67 -22.29
CA TRP A 62 -19.38 -36.53 -22.97
C TRP A 62 -19.28 -37.44 -24.20
N PRO A 63 -18.65 -37.00 -25.31
CA PRO A 63 -18.12 -37.91 -26.31
C PRO A 63 -16.60 -38.10 -26.14
N HIS A 64 -16.20 -39.37 -26.18
CA HIS A 64 -14.81 -39.81 -26.29
C HIS A 64 -14.19 -39.48 -27.66
N SER A 65 -12.87 -39.30 -27.62
CA SER A 65 -11.82 -39.28 -28.66
C SER A 65 -12.18 -39.63 -30.11
N THR A 66 -11.61 -38.87 -31.06
CA THR A 66 -10.92 -39.44 -32.24
C THR A 66 -9.97 -38.43 -32.91
N ARG A 67 -8.71 -38.88 -33.10
CA ARG A 67 -7.75 -38.65 -34.20
C ARG A 67 -7.47 -37.24 -34.79
N SER A 68 -6.17 -36.90 -34.74
CA SER A 68 -5.45 -35.95 -35.60
C SER A 68 -5.62 -36.25 -37.11
N PRO A 69 -5.51 -35.22 -37.97
CA PRO A 69 -4.46 -35.28 -38.99
C PRO A 69 -3.71 -33.96 -39.24
N TYR A 70 -2.47 -34.14 -39.69
CA TYR A 70 -1.55 -33.18 -40.31
C TYR A 70 -2.21 -32.26 -41.37
N ALA A 71 -1.78 -30.99 -41.39
CA ALA A 71 -1.84 -30.13 -42.57
C ALA A 71 -0.47 -29.47 -42.81
N ARG A 72 -0.09 -29.42 -44.08
CA ARG A 72 1.23 -29.12 -44.67
C ARG A 72 1.17 -27.79 -45.45
N MET A 73 2.32 -27.15 -45.60
CA MET A 73 2.78 -26.16 -46.61
C MET A 73 2.93 -24.67 -46.18
N PRO A 74 3.79 -23.86 -46.85
CA PRO A 74 4.94 -24.18 -47.72
C PRO A 74 6.25 -23.42 -47.39
N ASP A 75 7.35 -23.93 -47.99
CA ASP A 75 8.68 -23.35 -48.09
C ASP A 75 8.73 -21.98 -48.78
N ASN A 76 9.62 -21.10 -48.30
CA ASN A 76 10.25 -20.12 -49.17
C ASN A 76 11.71 -19.88 -48.78
N ARG A 77 12.59 -20.07 -49.77
CA ARG A 77 14.05 -19.95 -49.74
C ARG A 77 14.50 -18.52 -49.42
N LEU A 78 15.62 -18.40 -48.69
CA LEU A 78 16.60 -17.34 -48.91
C LEU A 78 18.01 -17.88 -48.63
N THR A 79 18.84 -17.79 -49.66
CA THR A 79 20.26 -18.16 -49.80
C THR A 79 21.19 -17.14 -49.14
N VAL A 80 22.33 -17.59 -48.60
CA VAL A 80 23.52 -16.76 -48.29
C VAL A 80 24.78 -17.55 -48.68
N PRO A 81 25.84 -16.94 -49.26
CA PRO A 81 26.80 -17.62 -50.11
C PRO A 81 28.06 -18.14 -49.39
N ASP A 82 28.68 -19.09 -50.09
CA ASP A 82 29.91 -19.82 -49.80
C ASP A 82 31.16 -18.97 -50.12
N LEU A 83 32.26 -19.14 -49.35
CA LEU A 83 33.62 -18.77 -49.75
C LEU A 83 34.70 -19.46 -48.85
N SER A 84 35.10 -20.64 -49.32
CA SER A 84 36.49 -21.10 -49.56
C SER A 84 37.47 -21.43 -48.42
N ARG A 85 37.93 -22.71 -48.44
CA ARG A 85 39.32 -23.27 -48.28
C ARG A 85 40.10 -22.91 -47.00
N SER A 86 40.75 -23.81 -46.26
CA SER A 86 41.71 -24.85 -46.71
C SER A 86 42.04 -25.93 -45.64
N SER A 87 42.12 -27.20 -46.06
CA SER A 87 43.03 -28.30 -45.65
C SER A 87 43.78 -28.29 -44.29
N SER A 88 43.65 -29.37 -43.51
CA SER A 88 44.65 -30.46 -43.46
C SER A 88 44.26 -31.59 -42.48
N HIS A 89 44.61 -32.81 -42.89
CA HIS A 89 44.44 -34.11 -42.21
C HIS A 89 45.12 -34.19 -40.84
N THR A 90 44.53 -34.91 -39.88
CA THR A 90 45.04 -36.23 -39.43
C THR A 90 43.99 -36.97 -38.58
N GLN A 91 43.77 -38.24 -38.90
CA GLN A 91 43.05 -39.22 -38.08
C GLN A 91 43.96 -39.70 -36.95
N GLN A 92 43.42 -39.91 -35.75
CA GLN A 92 43.90 -40.96 -34.85
C GLN A 92 42.78 -41.43 -33.93
N GLU A 93 42.68 -42.75 -33.83
CA GLU A 93 41.62 -43.55 -33.20
C GLU A 93 41.71 -43.61 -31.66
N ASP A 94 40.61 -44.10 -31.09
CA ASP A 94 40.47 -44.96 -29.90
C ASP A 94 40.01 -44.40 -28.54
N SER A 95 38.92 -45.04 -28.10
CA SER A 95 38.55 -45.48 -26.76
C SER A 95 37.95 -44.51 -25.73
N ASP A 96 36.68 -44.83 -25.42
CA ASP A 96 36.03 -44.95 -24.10
C ASP A 96 35.94 -43.78 -23.11
N ASP A 97 34.70 -43.63 -22.59
CA ASP A 97 34.30 -43.00 -21.34
C ASP A 97 34.38 -41.46 -21.22
N ASP A 98 33.40 -40.76 -21.80
CA ASP A 98 33.07 -39.38 -21.40
C ASP A 98 32.35 -39.36 -20.04
N VAL A 99 33.15 -39.43 -18.97
CA VAL A 99 32.79 -38.86 -17.67
C VAL A 99 32.72 -37.34 -17.85
N ILE A 100 31.52 -36.76 -17.71
CA ILE A 100 31.36 -35.30 -17.64
C ILE A 100 32.05 -34.81 -16.36
N GLU A 101 33.30 -34.37 -16.46
CA GLU A 101 33.98 -33.64 -15.40
C GLU A 101 33.28 -32.27 -15.21
N LEU A 102 32.64 -32.10 -14.05
CA LEU A 102 32.19 -30.79 -13.57
C LEU A 102 33.42 -29.87 -13.41
N PRO A 103 33.36 -28.59 -13.82
CA PRO A 103 34.50 -27.69 -13.72
C PRO A 103 34.93 -27.57 -12.25
N ARG A 104 36.21 -27.85 -11.99
CA ARG A 104 36.83 -27.59 -10.69
C ARG A 104 36.73 -26.09 -10.38
N SER A 105 36.20 -25.80 -9.19
CA SER A 105 36.18 -24.48 -8.56
C SER A 105 37.49 -23.73 -8.78
N GLY A 106 37.50 -22.68 -9.61
CA GLY A 106 38.70 -21.85 -9.75
C GLY A 106 38.71 -20.73 -10.79
N GLU A 107 37.90 -20.77 -11.86
CA GLU A 107 38.01 -19.75 -12.92
C GLU A 107 36.64 -19.18 -13.30
N GLN A 108 36.35 -17.99 -12.76
CA GLN A 108 35.36 -17.07 -13.34
C GLN A 108 36.13 -15.98 -14.09
N THR A 109 35.94 -15.95 -15.41
CA THR A 109 36.41 -14.91 -16.32
C THR A 109 35.86 -13.54 -15.90
N PRO A 110 36.71 -12.51 -15.72
CA PRO A 110 36.25 -11.19 -15.33
C PRO A 110 35.83 -10.42 -16.59
N LEU A 111 34.58 -10.55 -17.00
CA LEU A 111 33.98 -9.56 -17.90
C LEU A 111 33.42 -8.43 -17.04
N VAL A 112 34.23 -7.36 -16.94
CA VAL A 112 33.88 -5.92 -16.83
C VAL A 112 35.03 -5.24 -16.09
N ARG A 113 36.08 -4.92 -16.84
CA ARG A 113 37.07 -3.92 -16.43
C ARG A 113 37.65 -3.29 -17.68
N ASP A 114 36.92 -2.32 -18.24
CA ASP A 114 37.52 -1.10 -18.80
C ASP A 114 36.45 -0.11 -19.29
N GLY A 115 36.65 1.16 -18.93
CA GLY A 115 36.19 2.34 -19.66
C GLY A 115 34.69 2.64 -19.75
N MET A 116 34.11 3.27 -18.73
CA MET A 116 32.98 4.20 -18.91
C MET A 116 33.04 5.36 -17.90
N GLU A 117 33.84 6.38 -18.22
CA GLU A 117 33.59 7.74 -17.75
C GLU A 117 32.31 8.25 -18.42
N GLY A 118 31.15 8.11 -17.76
CA GLY A 118 29.89 8.62 -18.34
C GLY A 118 28.58 8.30 -17.64
N TYR A 119 28.52 7.36 -16.69
CA TYR A 119 27.26 6.99 -16.03
C TYR A 119 27.20 7.50 -14.57
N ARG A 120 26.73 8.73 -14.37
CA ARG A 120 26.29 9.26 -13.05
C ARG A 120 24.93 8.66 -12.62
N GLY A 121 24.81 7.34 -12.61
CA GLY A 121 23.58 6.64 -12.24
C GLY A 121 23.76 5.31 -11.51
N VAL A 122 24.99 4.82 -11.35
CA VAL A 122 25.25 3.62 -10.56
C VAL A 122 25.29 4.05 -9.10
N SER A 123 24.30 3.61 -8.32
CA SER A 123 24.29 3.85 -6.88
C SER A 123 25.57 3.27 -6.26
N THR A 124 26.27 4.06 -5.45
CA THR A 124 27.59 3.74 -4.86
C THR A 124 27.57 2.64 -3.80
N LEU A 125 26.43 1.97 -3.56
CA LEU A 125 26.39 0.84 -2.65
C LEU A 125 26.46 -0.45 -3.44
N PRO A 126 27.47 -1.30 -3.19
CA PRO A 126 27.53 -2.60 -3.81
C PRO A 126 26.33 -3.43 -3.33
N SER A 127 25.45 -3.77 -4.26
CA SER A 127 24.42 -4.78 -4.07
C SER A 127 25.11 -6.06 -3.60
N ALA A 128 24.96 -6.34 -2.31
CA ALA A 128 25.48 -7.52 -1.62
C ALA A 128 26.86 -7.99 -2.15
N PHE A 129 27.96 -7.37 -1.69
CA PHE A 129 29.19 -8.15 -1.51
C PHE A 129 28.83 -9.28 -0.53
N VAL A 130 28.41 -10.42 -1.09
CA VAL A 130 28.62 -11.71 -0.45
C VAL A 130 30.11 -11.73 -0.18
N TYR A 131 30.48 -11.72 1.09
CA TYR A 131 31.87 -11.64 1.52
C TYR A 131 32.68 -12.71 0.75
N ASP A 132 33.53 -12.28 -0.20
CA ASP A 132 34.37 -13.18 -0.99
C ASP A 132 35.37 -13.96 -0.12
N VAL A 133 35.47 -13.59 1.15
CA VAL A 133 36.24 -14.29 2.17
C VAL A 133 35.28 -14.83 3.24
N PRO A 134 35.17 -16.17 3.42
CA PRO A 134 34.38 -16.73 4.51
C PRO A 134 34.93 -16.22 5.86
N PRO A 135 34.06 -15.80 6.80
CA PRO A 135 34.50 -15.26 8.08
C PRO A 135 35.29 -16.33 8.84
N LYS A 136 36.50 -15.97 9.30
CA LYS A 136 37.39 -16.89 10.02
C LYS A 136 36.95 -17.12 11.47
N ASP A 137 36.28 -16.13 12.06
CA ASP A 137 35.89 -16.12 13.48
C ASP A 137 34.37 -16.17 13.69
N LYS A 138 33.93 -16.69 14.85
CA LYS A 138 32.51 -16.66 15.28
C LYS A 138 31.96 -15.23 15.35
N LEU A 139 32.79 -14.27 15.78
CA LEU A 139 32.42 -12.87 15.87
C LEU A 139 32.21 -12.24 14.48
N GLN A 140 33.08 -12.55 13.52
CA GLN A 140 32.95 -12.09 12.13
C GLN A 140 31.69 -12.70 11.48
N THR A 141 31.41 -13.98 11.76
CA THR A 141 30.20 -14.65 11.29
C THR A 141 28.94 -13.98 11.84
N PHE A 142 28.94 -13.63 13.13
CA PHE A 142 27.85 -12.90 13.76
C PHE A 142 27.65 -11.53 13.09
N TRP A 143 28.70 -10.72 12.96
CA TRP A 143 28.62 -9.41 12.30
C TRP A 143 28.13 -9.48 10.86
N THR A 144 28.61 -10.46 10.08
CA THR A 144 28.17 -10.70 8.70
C THR A 144 26.67 -11.05 8.65
N ARG A 145 26.19 -11.89 9.56
CA ARG A 145 24.76 -12.22 9.67
C ARG A 145 23.93 -11.01 10.10
N THR A 146 24.40 -10.21 11.05
CA THR A 146 23.66 -9.03 11.50
C THR A 146 23.49 -8.01 10.37
N LYS A 147 24.53 -7.76 9.55
CA LYS A 147 24.40 -6.88 8.37
C LYS A 147 23.45 -7.44 7.29
N TYR A 148 23.31 -8.77 7.21
CA TYR A 148 22.36 -9.41 6.30
C TYR A 148 20.90 -9.16 6.70
N TYR A 149 20.59 -9.23 8.01
CA TYR A 149 19.23 -9.07 8.54
C TYR A 149 18.86 -7.61 8.88
N VAL A 150 19.86 -6.76 9.12
CA VAL A 150 19.68 -5.33 9.42
C VAL A 150 20.47 -4.50 8.40
N PRO A 151 19.90 -4.26 7.20
CA PRO A 151 20.60 -3.60 6.09
C PRO A 151 21.13 -2.19 6.43
N VAL A 152 20.57 -1.50 7.42
CA VAL A 152 21.08 -0.19 7.87
C VAL A 152 22.55 -0.21 8.27
N LEU A 153 23.03 -1.32 8.83
CA LEU A 153 24.44 -1.46 9.23
C LEU A 153 25.38 -1.60 8.03
N GLN A 154 24.83 -1.88 6.85
CA GLN A 154 25.58 -1.95 5.60
C GLN A 154 25.56 -0.61 4.86
N TRP A 155 24.40 0.03 4.72
CA TRP A 155 24.27 1.24 3.90
C TRP A 155 24.66 2.52 4.63
N LEU A 156 24.37 2.64 5.93
CA LEU A 156 24.58 3.88 6.68
C LEU A 156 26.07 4.27 6.77
N PRO A 157 27.03 3.34 7.01
CA PRO A 157 28.45 3.68 7.03
C PRO A 157 29.00 4.12 5.66
N GLN A 158 28.32 3.78 4.57
CA GLN A 158 28.71 4.09 3.19
C GLN A 158 27.91 5.27 2.62
N TYR A 159 27.16 5.98 3.46
CA TYR A 159 26.28 7.07 3.03
C TYR A 159 27.07 8.35 2.74
N ASP A 160 26.90 8.91 1.54
CA ASP A 160 27.50 10.18 1.15
C ASP A 160 26.64 11.36 1.63
N MET A 161 27.21 12.21 2.50
CA MET A 161 26.54 13.38 3.06
C MET A 161 26.12 14.42 1.99
N ARG A 162 26.69 14.36 0.79
CA ARG A 162 26.25 15.20 -0.34
C ARG A 162 24.84 14.89 -0.80
N LEU A 163 24.37 13.65 -0.58
CA LEU A 163 23.01 13.21 -0.92
C LEU A 163 21.97 13.64 0.12
N LEU A 164 22.41 14.00 1.34
CA LEU A 164 21.53 14.32 2.46
C LEU A 164 20.51 15.41 2.13
N LEU A 165 20.92 16.46 1.43
CA LEU A 165 20.01 17.54 1.06
C LEU A 165 18.91 17.06 0.11
N GLY A 166 19.25 16.19 -0.85
CA GLY A 166 18.29 15.59 -1.76
C GLY A 166 17.31 14.67 -1.03
N ASP A 167 17.82 13.82 -0.14
CA ASP A 167 17.01 12.88 0.63
C ASP A 167 16.09 13.59 1.63
N VAL A 168 16.54 14.70 2.25
CA VAL A 168 15.71 15.52 3.14
C VAL A 168 14.58 16.19 2.36
N ILE A 169 14.86 16.78 1.19
CA ILE A 169 13.82 17.40 0.35
C ILE A 169 12.82 16.35 -0.16
N ALA A 170 13.31 15.17 -0.55
CA ALA A 170 12.46 14.04 -0.96
C ALA A 170 11.59 13.55 0.20
N GLY A 171 12.16 13.37 1.39
CA GLY A 171 11.44 12.95 2.60
C GLY A 171 10.40 13.98 3.05
N LEU A 172 10.70 15.28 2.97
CA LEU A 172 9.74 16.35 3.23
C LEU A 172 8.60 16.33 2.20
N THR A 173 8.92 16.20 0.93
CA THR A 173 7.93 16.11 -0.16
C THR A 173 7.00 14.91 0.04
N LEU A 174 7.58 13.76 0.38
CA LEU A 174 6.84 12.54 0.65
C LEU A 174 5.98 12.65 1.90
N SER A 175 6.50 13.24 2.98
CA SER A 175 5.72 13.49 4.20
C SER A 175 4.50 14.38 3.91
N CYS A 176 4.68 15.41 3.07
CA CYS A 176 3.59 16.28 2.65
C CYS A 176 2.51 15.56 1.82
N LEU A 177 2.86 14.46 1.14
CA LEU A 177 1.92 13.61 0.42
C LEU A 177 1.25 12.60 1.37
N LEU A 178 2.04 11.92 2.19
CA LEU A 178 1.55 10.85 3.05
C LEU A 178 0.66 11.36 4.18
N ILE A 179 0.95 12.51 4.80
CA ILE A 179 0.14 13.06 5.90
C ILE A 179 -1.35 13.19 5.53
N PRO A 180 -1.74 13.95 4.49
CA PRO A 180 -3.16 14.07 4.13
C PRO A 180 -3.76 12.73 3.68
N GLN A 181 -2.97 11.89 3.01
CA GLN A 181 -3.39 10.55 2.59
C GLN A 181 -3.75 9.65 3.79
N GLY A 182 -2.86 9.54 4.78
CA GLY A 182 -3.08 8.72 5.97
C GLY A 182 -4.22 9.22 6.83
N LEU A 183 -4.37 10.54 6.98
CA LEU A 183 -5.53 11.14 7.66
C LEU A 183 -6.83 10.72 6.99
N SER A 184 -6.90 10.86 5.66
CA SER A 184 -8.08 10.49 4.88
C SER A 184 -8.39 9.01 4.97
N TYR A 185 -7.40 8.13 4.92
CA TYR A 185 -7.63 6.69 4.97
C TYR A 185 -8.09 6.22 6.35
N ALA A 186 -7.53 6.78 7.42
CA ALA A 186 -7.98 6.47 8.77
C ALA A 186 -9.44 6.89 9.00
N THR A 187 -9.84 8.10 8.58
CA THR A 187 -11.20 8.60 8.83
C THR A 187 -12.23 8.09 7.84
N ALA A 188 -11.94 8.13 6.54
CA ALA A 188 -12.94 7.85 5.51
C ALA A 188 -13.13 6.37 5.23
N LEU A 189 -12.09 5.55 5.42
CA LEU A 189 -12.13 4.11 5.11
C LEU A 189 -12.22 3.29 6.40
N CYS A 190 -11.31 3.49 7.35
CA CYS A 190 -11.33 2.72 8.59
C CYS A 190 -12.38 3.20 9.61
N LYS A 191 -12.98 4.39 9.41
CA LYS A 191 -13.86 5.08 10.38
C LYS A 191 -13.21 5.23 11.77
N LEU A 192 -11.89 5.48 11.79
CA LEU A 192 -11.08 5.69 12.98
C LEU A 192 -10.66 7.16 13.12
N PRO A 193 -10.25 7.60 14.33
CA PRO A 193 -9.64 8.91 14.50
C PRO A 193 -8.43 9.10 13.56
N ALA A 194 -8.33 10.27 12.93
CA ALA A 194 -7.35 10.57 11.89
C ALA A 194 -5.89 10.34 12.33
N VAL A 195 -5.62 10.53 13.62
CA VAL A 195 -4.30 10.40 14.24
C VAL A 195 -3.68 9.01 14.00
N HIS A 196 -4.49 7.95 13.96
CA HIS A 196 -3.99 6.59 13.72
C HIS A 196 -3.41 6.39 12.31
N GLY A 197 -3.87 7.19 11.34
CA GLY A 197 -3.25 7.26 10.02
C GLY A 197 -1.85 7.88 10.05
N LEU A 198 -1.61 8.85 10.94
CA LEU A 198 -0.29 9.45 11.14
C LEU A 198 0.69 8.45 11.76
N TYR A 199 0.23 7.64 12.71
CA TYR A 199 1.04 6.57 13.31
C TYR A 199 1.42 5.50 12.28
N ALA A 200 0.50 5.15 11.38
CA ALA A 200 0.75 4.21 10.28
C ALA A 200 1.78 4.71 9.26
N ILE A 201 2.03 6.01 9.19
CA ILE A 201 3.10 6.57 8.37
C ILE A 201 4.42 6.58 9.16
N ALA A 202 4.40 7.06 10.40
CA ALA A 202 5.61 7.30 11.17
C ALA A 202 6.34 6.01 11.56
N PHE A 203 5.64 5.08 12.23
CA PHE A 203 6.31 3.89 12.81
C PHE A 203 6.73 2.86 11.76
N PRO A 204 5.88 2.48 10.80
CA PRO A 204 6.27 1.53 9.76
C PRO A 204 7.39 2.07 8.87
N ALA A 205 7.34 3.33 8.43
CA ALA A 205 8.40 3.92 7.59
C ALA A 205 9.74 4.00 8.34
N THR A 206 9.71 4.41 9.62
CA THR A 206 10.92 4.45 10.44
C THR A 206 11.51 3.04 10.63
N THR A 207 10.65 2.06 10.92
CA THR A 207 11.09 0.67 11.08
C THR A 207 11.65 0.10 9.78
N TYR A 208 10.99 0.37 8.65
CA TYR A 208 11.43 -0.06 7.33
C TYR A 208 12.79 0.55 6.95
N ALA A 209 13.09 1.79 7.34
CA ALA A 209 14.41 2.38 7.10
C ALA A 209 15.58 1.57 7.71
N PHE A 210 15.32 0.81 8.79
CA PHE A 210 16.33 -0.05 9.42
C PHE A 210 16.46 -1.43 8.74
N PHE A 211 15.33 -2.04 8.36
CA PHE A 211 15.25 -3.44 7.92
C PHE A 211 15.05 -3.64 6.41
N GLY A 212 14.57 -2.62 5.71
CA GLY A 212 14.22 -2.66 4.29
C GLY A 212 15.44 -2.78 3.37
N THR A 213 15.25 -3.42 2.22
CA THR A 213 16.31 -3.54 1.20
C THR A 213 16.12 -2.57 0.04
N SER A 214 14.90 -2.09 -0.20
CA SER A 214 14.65 -1.05 -1.19
C SER A 214 14.99 0.34 -0.65
N ARG A 215 15.73 1.13 -1.44
CA ARG A 215 16.26 2.44 -1.00
C ARG A 215 15.26 3.58 -1.22
N GLN A 216 14.39 3.42 -2.21
CA GLN A 216 13.40 4.43 -2.61
C GLN A 216 12.01 4.12 -2.07
N LEU A 217 11.74 2.88 -1.66
CA LEU A 217 10.43 2.49 -1.15
C LEU A 217 10.15 3.18 0.18
N SER A 218 8.97 3.78 0.29
CA SER A 218 8.45 4.22 1.57
C SER A 218 7.18 3.47 1.95
N MET A 219 7.07 3.16 3.24
CA MET A 219 5.87 2.52 3.79
C MET A 219 4.83 3.56 4.17
N GLY A 220 3.57 3.26 3.88
CA GLY A 220 2.44 4.06 4.33
C GLY A 220 1.13 3.27 4.27
N PRO A 221 0.06 3.81 4.84
CA PRO A 221 -1.27 3.24 4.69
C PRO A 221 -1.73 3.36 3.24
N GLU A 222 -2.36 2.30 2.74
CA GLU A 222 -2.89 2.23 1.38
C GLU A 222 -4.42 2.17 1.38
N ALA A 223 -5.07 2.76 0.38
CA ALA A 223 -6.53 2.84 0.28
C ALA A 223 -7.23 1.47 0.25
N THR A 224 -6.71 0.54 -0.55
CA THR A 224 -7.29 -0.81 -0.72
C THR A 224 -7.23 -1.58 0.60
N LEU A 225 -6.07 -1.58 1.24
CA LEU A 225 -5.85 -2.28 2.52
C LEU A 225 -6.60 -1.61 3.67
N SER A 226 -6.65 -0.28 3.71
CA SER A 226 -7.42 0.47 4.72
C SER A 226 -8.91 0.19 4.60
N MET A 227 -9.43 0.07 3.39
CA MET A 227 -10.81 -0.36 3.13
C MET A 227 -11.05 -1.80 3.59
N LEU A 228 -10.11 -2.73 3.39
CA LEU A 228 -10.28 -4.10 3.92
C LEU A 228 -10.35 -4.12 5.46
N VAL A 229 -9.54 -3.28 6.11
CA VAL A 229 -9.58 -3.10 7.57
C VAL A 229 -10.90 -2.49 8.03
N GLY A 230 -11.36 -1.41 7.38
CA GLY A 230 -12.66 -0.81 7.64
C GLY A 230 -13.81 -1.82 7.55
N SER A 231 -13.76 -2.69 6.55
CA SER A 231 -14.80 -3.68 6.27
C SER A 231 -14.87 -4.73 7.37
N ALA A 232 -13.70 -5.25 7.75
CA ALA A 232 -13.59 -6.22 8.82
C ALA A 232 -14.05 -5.63 10.17
N ILE A 233 -13.72 -4.36 10.44
CA ILE A 233 -14.20 -3.65 11.63
C ILE A 233 -15.72 -3.53 11.59
N ALA A 234 -16.29 -3.04 10.48
CA ALA A 234 -17.72 -2.89 10.32
C ALA A 234 -18.46 -4.23 10.54
N GLN A 235 -18.04 -5.31 9.88
CA GLN A 235 -18.66 -6.63 10.00
C GLN A 235 -18.63 -7.16 11.44
N THR A 236 -17.52 -6.96 12.14
CA THR A 236 -17.36 -7.39 13.53
C THR A 236 -18.26 -6.57 14.48
N MET A 237 -18.32 -5.24 14.27
CA MET A 237 -19.17 -4.36 15.08
C MET A 237 -20.67 -4.62 14.86
N HIS A 238 -21.11 -4.97 13.65
CA HIS A 238 -22.52 -5.32 13.40
C HIS A 238 -22.95 -6.60 14.12
N SER A 239 -22.01 -7.52 14.34
CA SER A 239 -22.29 -8.82 14.96
C SER A 239 -22.34 -8.78 16.49
N ASP A 240 -21.56 -7.92 17.14
CA ASP A 240 -21.47 -7.80 18.61
C ASP A 240 -21.22 -6.32 19.03
N ALA A 241 -22.19 -5.45 18.75
CA ALA A 241 -22.07 -3.99 18.82
C ALA A 241 -21.76 -3.38 20.21
N SER A 242 -21.82 -4.14 21.30
CA SER A 242 -21.84 -3.56 22.66
C SER A 242 -20.54 -3.59 23.46
N GLU A 243 -19.46 -4.25 22.99
CA GLU A 243 -18.25 -4.45 23.82
C GLU A 243 -16.90 -4.22 23.13
N LEU A 244 -16.86 -3.99 21.81
CA LEU A 244 -15.59 -3.94 21.08
C LEU A 244 -15.20 -2.51 20.67
N ASN A 245 -13.96 -2.14 20.98
CA ASN A 245 -13.39 -0.88 20.52
C ASN A 245 -12.84 -1.05 19.10
N PRO A 246 -13.31 -0.29 18.08
CA PRO A 246 -12.85 -0.40 16.70
C PRO A 246 -11.35 -0.15 16.56
N LEU A 247 -10.78 0.71 17.42
CA LEU A 247 -9.33 0.97 17.44
C LEU A 247 -8.53 -0.26 17.90
N ALA A 248 -9.00 -0.96 18.94
CA ALA A 248 -8.35 -2.17 19.42
C ALA A 248 -8.37 -3.27 18.34
N LEU A 249 -9.46 -3.32 17.57
CA LEU A 249 -9.59 -4.26 16.45
C LEU A 249 -8.63 -3.93 15.30
N ALA A 250 -8.54 -2.66 14.90
CA ALA A 250 -7.64 -2.21 13.84
C ALA A 250 -6.16 -2.44 14.17
N SER A 251 -5.77 -2.12 15.41
CA SER A 251 -4.42 -2.34 15.90
C SER A 251 -4.08 -3.83 16.01
N LEU A 252 -5.03 -4.67 16.44
CA LEU A 252 -4.86 -6.13 16.48
C LEU A 252 -4.72 -6.71 15.07
N MET A 253 -5.54 -6.27 14.12
CA MET A 253 -5.40 -6.64 12.72
C MET A 253 -4.02 -6.28 12.20
N THR A 254 -3.54 -5.07 12.49
CA THR A 254 -2.20 -4.60 12.08
C THR A 254 -1.09 -5.47 12.66
N LEU A 255 -1.21 -5.88 13.93
CA LEU A 255 -0.28 -6.85 14.53
C LEU A 255 -0.32 -8.21 13.84
N PHE A 256 -1.50 -8.74 13.52
CA PHE A 256 -1.62 -10.01 12.79
C PHE A 256 -1.12 -9.91 11.36
N VAL A 257 -1.37 -8.80 10.65
CA VAL A 257 -0.78 -8.53 9.34
C VAL A 257 0.74 -8.59 9.44
N GLY A 258 1.32 -7.87 10.40
CA GLY A 258 2.77 -7.89 10.62
C GLY A 258 3.31 -9.28 10.99
N LEU A 259 2.60 -10.02 11.84
CA LEU A 259 2.96 -11.38 12.22
C LEU A 259 2.91 -12.33 11.02
N PHE A 260 1.84 -12.30 10.23
CA PHE A 260 1.73 -13.14 9.04
C PHE A 260 2.78 -12.78 8.00
N THR A 261 2.98 -11.50 7.67
CA THR A 261 4.02 -11.07 6.74
C THR A 261 5.41 -11.47 7.23
N PHE A 262 5.69 -11.33 8.53
CA PHE A 262 6.93 -11.79 9.15
C PHE A 262 7.11 -13.31 9.03
N LEU A 263 6.07 -14.10 9.32
CA LEU A 263 6.08 -15.56 9.19
C LEU A 263 6.29 -16.00 7.75
N LEU A 264 5.66 -15.34 6.77
CA LEU A 264 5.90 -15.59 5.34
C LEU A 264 7.39 -15.39 5.00
N GLY A 265 8.01 -14.34 5.53
CA GLY A 265 9.45 -14.08 5.36
C GLY A 265 10.33 -15.13 6.05
N LEU A 266 9.97 -15.52 7.28
CA LEU A 266 10.69 -16.52 8.07
C LEU A 266 10.67 -17.91 7.39
N PHE A 267 9.52 -18.32 6.86
CA PHE A 267 9.36 -19.56 6.09
C PHE A 267 9.88 -19.46 4.66
N ARG A 268 10.51 -18.34 4.29
CA ARG A 268 11.08 -18.08 2.97
C ARG A 268 10.07 -18.19 1.82
N LEU A 269 8.83 -17.79 2.08
CA LEU A 269 7.73 -17.82 1.11
C LEU A 269 7.78 -16.66 0.10
N GLY A 270 8.88 -15.91 0.06
CA GLY A 270 9.16 -14.92 -0.97
C GLY A 270 9.36 -15.51 -2.37
N PHE A 271 9.37 -16.84 -2.56
CA PHE A 271 9.31 -17.44 -3.89
C PHE A 271 8.00 -17.09 -4.64
N LEU A 272 6.95 -16.66 -3.93
CA LEU A 272 5.72 -16.13 -4.53
C LEU A 272 6.02 -15.04 -5.56
N ASP A 273 7.09 -14.28 -5.35
CA ASP A 273 7.58 -13.27 -6.27
C ASP A 273 8.10 -13.85 -7.60
N SER A 274 8.67 -15.07 -7.60
CA SER A 274 9.14 -15.75 -8.82
C SER A 274 8.01 -16.30 -9.67
N LEU A 275 6.81 -16.48 -9.08
CA LEU A 275 5.61 -16.87 -9.81
C LEU A 275 5.02 -15.70 -10.61
N MET A 276 5.42 -14.47 -10.30
CA MET A 276 4.93 -13.28 -10.99
C MET A 276 5.79 -12.95 -12.20
N SER A 277 5.30 -13.31 -13.39
CA SER A 277 5.91 -12.86 -14.65
C SER A 277 5.79 -11.33 -14.79
N ARG A 278 6.68 -10.72 -15.59
CA ARG A 278 6.58 -9.27 -15.90
C ARG A 278 5.24 -8.89 -16.53
N ALA A 279 4.62 -9.81 -17.28
CA ALA A 279 3.30 -9.62 -17.87
C ALA A 279 2.21 -9.62 -16.80
N LEU A 280 2.26 -10.56 -15.86
CA LEU A 280 1.35 -10.61 -14.71
C LEU A 280 1.45 -9.34 -13.87
N LEU A 281 2.67 -8.87 -13.61
CA LEU A 281 2.93 -7.63 -12.86
C LEU A 281 2.25 -6.41 -13.52
N ARG A 282 2.41 -6.26 -14.84
CA ARG A 282 1.79 -5.15 -15.60
C ARG A 282 0.26 -5.26 -15.61
N GLY A 283 -0.29 -6.46 -15.77
CA GLY A 283 -1.73 -6.71 -15.69
C GLY A 283 -2.29 -6.38 -14.31
N PHE A 284 -1.60 -6.80 -13.25
CA PHE A 284 -1.95 -6.52 -11.87
C PHE A 284 -1.98 -5.01 -11.57
N ILE A 285 -0.92 -4.25 -11.91
CA ILE A 285 -0.89 -2.80 -11.71
C ILE A 285 -2.05 -2.11 -12.44
N THR A 286 -2.34 -2.52 -13.67
CA THR A 286 -3.44 -1.94 -14.46
C THR A 286 -4.80 -2.24 -13.82
N ALA A 287 -5.00 -3.46 -13.33
CA ALA A 287 -6.24 -3.85 -12.65
C ALA A 287 -6.41 -3.08 -11.33
N VAL A 288 -5.37 -2.99 -10.50
CA VAL A 288 -5.37 -2.21 -9.25
C VAL A 288 -5.70 -0.74 -9.53
N ALA A 289 -5.12 -0.15 -10.58
CA ALA A 289 -5.43 1.22 -10.98
C ALA A 289 -6.92 1.43 -11.31
N ILE A 290 -7.56 0.48 -12.02
CA ILE A 290 -9.00 0.53 -12.33
C ILE A 290 -9.83 0.38 -11.05
N VAL A 291 -9.47 -0.56 -10.16
CA VAL A 291 -10.16 -0.78 -8.89
C VAL A 291 -10.12 0.48 -8.03
N VAL A 292 -8.93 1.07 -7.86
CA VAL A 292 -8.75 2.32 -7.12
C VAL A 292 -9.54 3.45 -7.77
N MET A 293 -9.51 3.59 -9.10
CA MET A 293 -10.27 4.63 -9.80
C MET A 293 -11.77 4.55 -9.52
N VAL A 294 -12.36 3.34 -9.59
CA VAL A 294 -13.78 3.13 -9.28
C VAL A 294 -14.06 3.42 -7.80
N GLN A 295 -13.23 2.94 -6.88
CA GLN A 295 -13.39 3.17 -5.44
C GLN A 295 -13.32 4.66 -5.09
N GLN A 296 -12.35 5.38 -5.63
CA GLN A 296 -12.17 6.81 -5.35
C GLN A 296 -13.28 7.67 -5.99
N SER A 297 -13.91 7.22 -7.09
CA SER A 297 -15.00 7.97 -7.72
C SER A 297 -16.20 8.19 -6.80
N ILE A 298 -16.52 7.25 -5.90
CA ILE A 298 -17.60 7.40 -4.90
C ILE A 298 -17.30 8.58 -3.96
N THR A 299 -16.05 8.70 -3.51
CA THR A 299 -15.61 9.77 -2.60
C THR A 299 -15.52 11.12 -3.33
N LEU A 300 -14.97 11.13 -4.56
CA LEU A 300 -14.82 12.35 -5.37
C LEU A 300 -16.18 12.96 -5.77
N LEU A 301 -17.21 12.14 -5.96
CA LEU A 301 -18.58 12.59 -6.26
C LEU A 301 -19.40 12.90 -4.99
N GLY A 302 -18.87 12.63 -3.80
CA GLY A 302 -19.59 12.80 -2.53
C GLY A 302 -20.78 11.85 -2.37
N LEU A 303 -20.68 10.62 -2.90
CA LEU A 303 -21.75 9.61 -2.86
C LEU A 303 -21.60 8.59 -1.71
N VAL A 304 -20.75 8.87 -0.71
CA VAL A 304 -20.38 7.92 0.35
C VAL A 304 -21.61 7.45 1.15
N GLU A 305 -22.41 8.37 1.69
CA GLU A 305 -23.60 8.04 2.49
C GLU A 305 -24.61 7.20 1.68
N ARG A 306 -24.79 7.55 0.41
CA ARG A 306 -25.70 6.83 -0.50
C ARG A 306 -25.20 5.44 -0.88
N SER A 307 -23.89 5.27 -0.97
CA SER A 307 -23.31 3.95 -1.22
C SER A 307 -23.57 3.01 -0.05
N GLU A 308 -23.48 3.51 1.18
CA GLU A 308 -23.81 2.74 2.39
C GLU A 308 -25.30 2.41 2.47
N GLU A 309 -26.19 3.36 2.16
CA GLU A 309 -27.64 3.14 2.11
C GLU A 309 -28.05 2.10 1.05
N ALA A 310 -27.37 2.09 -0.09
CA ALA A 310 -27.61 1.13 -1.17
C ALA A 310 -27.05 -0.28 -0.87
N GLY A 311 -26.44 -0.50 0.30
CA GLY A 311 -25.77 -1.75 0.66
C GLY A 311 -24.48 -2.00 -0.11
N ILE A 312 -23.95 -0.97 -0.79
CA ILE A 312 -22.64 -1.01 -1.43
C ILE A 312 -21.60 -0.82 -0.34
N ASN A 313 -21.24 -1.94 0.28
CA ASN A 313 -20.29 -1.96 1.37
C ASN A 313 -18.86 -2.16 0.84
N GLU A 314 -17.90 -2.13 1.75
CA GLU A 314 -16.50 -2.38 1.43
C GLU A 314 -16.22 -3.81 0.93
N ALA A 315 -17.15 -4.75 1.14
CA ALA A 315 -17.13 -6.10 0.59
C ALA A 315 -17.73 -6.24 -0.82
N SER A 316 -18.42 -5.20 -1.33
CA SER A 316 -19.03 -5.24 -2.66
C SER A 316 -17.97 -5.34 -3.76
N SER A 317 -18.32 -5.99 -4.87
CA SER A 317 -17.40 -6.14 -5.98
C SER A 317 -17.13 -4.77 -6.63
N THR A 318 -15.98 -4.63 -7.29
CA THR A 318 -15.66 -3.43 -8.08
C THR A 318 -16.71 -3.18 -9.17
N ILE A 319 -17.33 -4.24 -9.68
CA ILE A 319 -18.40 -4.15 -10.68
C ILE A 319 -19.65 -3.51 -10.07
N ASP A 320 -20.07 -3.94 -8.88
CA ASP A 320 -21.22 -3.37 -8.18
C ASP A 320 -21.02 -1.88 -7.90
N ARG A 321 -19.80 -1.50 -7.48
CA ARG A 321 -19.42 -0.09 -7.29
C ARG A 321 -19.49 0.71 -8.59
N ALA A 322 -19.01 0.15 -9.69
CA ALA A 322 -19.05 0.82 -11.00
C ALA A 322 -20.49 1.02 -11.48
N ILE A 323 -21.36 0.02 -11.32
CA ILE A 323 -22.79 0.10 -11.64
C ILE A 323 -23.48 1.15 -10.75
N PHE A 324 -23.18 1.14 -9.44
CA PHE A 324 -23.71 2.12 -8.50
C PHE A 324 -23.34 3.56 -8.89
N VAL A 325 -22.06 3.81 -9.19
CA VAL A 325 -21.57 5.13 -9.59
C VAL A 325 -22.24 5.57 -10.90
N ALA A 326 -22.36 4.69 -11.88
CA ALA A 326 -23.02 5.00 -13.15
C ALA A 326 -24.51 5.33 -12.96
N GLY A 327 -25.23 4.59 -12.11
CA GLY A 327 -26.65 4.82 -11.85
C GLY A 327 -26.94 6.05 -10.96
N ASN A 328 -26.03 6.39 -10.05
CA ASN A 328 -26.23 7.45 -9.07
C ASN A 328 -25.47 8.74 -9.38
N PHE A 329 -24.86 8.85 -10.56
CA PHE A 329 -24.08 10.02 -10.96
C PHE A 329 -24.87 11.33 -10.86
N HIS A 330 -26.17 11.30 -11.17
CA HIS A 330 -27.05 12.47 -11.08
C HIS A 330 -27.30 12.96 -9.64
N HIS A 331 -27.08 12.10 -8.64
CA HIS A 331 -27.22 12.42 -7.22
C HIS A 331 -25.90 12.87 -6.57
N ALA A 332 -24.84 13.09 -7.37
CA ALA A 332 -23.56 13.53 -6.87
C ALA A 332 -23.66 14.88 -6.14
N HIS A 333 -22.93 15.03 -5.04
CA HIS A 333 -22.86 16.29 -4.32
C HIS A 333 -22.06 17.29 -5.17
N SER A 334 -22.74 18.33 -5.66
CA SER A 334 -22.21 19.26 -6.65
C SER A 334 -20.93 19.95 -6.18
N LEU A 335 -20.92 20.43 -4.93
CA LEU A 335 -19.77 21.13 -4.38
C LEU A 335 -18.55 20.20 -4.22
N THR A 336 -18.74 19.00 -3.68
CA THR A 336 -17.67 18.00 -3.54
C THR A 336 -17.10 17.62 -4.90
N THR A 337 -17.96 17.45 -5.90
CA THR A 337 -17.57 17.12 -7.27
C THR A 337 -16.75 18.24 -7.91
N ILE A 338 -17.17 19.50 -7.74
CA ILE A 338 -16.45 20.67 -8.28
C ILE A 338 -15.08 20.80 -7.62
N VAL A 339 -15.00 20.74 -6.29
CA VAL A 339 -13.73 20.86 -5.55
C VAL A 339 -12.78 19.73 -5.93
N SER A 340 -13.28 18.49 -5.97
CA SER A 340 -12.51 17.31 -6.39
C SER A 340 -12.05 17.40 -7.84
N GLY A 341 -12.91 17.88 -8.74
CA GLY A 341 -12.58 18.10 -10.15
C GLY A 341 -11.51 19.16 -10.37
N ILE A 342 -11.59 20.29 -9.65
CA ILE A 342 -10.56 21.34 -9.67
C ILE A 342 -9.23 20.82 -9.13
N ALA A 343 -9.26 20.09 -8.00
CA ALA A 343 -8.06 19.50 -7.41
C ALA A 343 -7.39 18.49 -8.36
N CYS A 344 -8.17 17.58 -8.96
CA CYS A 344 -7.69 16.61 -9.92
C CYS A 344 -7.13 17.28 -11.19
N GLY A 345 -7.87 18.25 -11.75
CA GLY A 345 -7.43 19.04 -12.90
C GLY A 345 -6.15 19.82 -12.62
N PHE A 346 -6.00 20.37 -11.42
CA PHE A 346 -4.77 21.03 -10.99
C PHE A 346 -3.59 20.04 -10.96
N LEU A 347 -3.75 18.88 -10.31
CA LEU A 347 -2.67 17.88 -10.20
C LEU A 347 -2.25 17.35 -11.57
N LEU A 348 -3.22 17.03 -12.43
CA LEU A 348 -2.96 16.59 -13.81
C LEU A 348 -2.31 17.70 -14.63
N GLY A 349 -2.82 18.93 -14.54
CA GLY A 349 -2.26 20.09 -15.23
C GLY A 349 -0.82 20.38 -14.81
N PHE A 350 -0.52 20.33 -13.50
CA PHE A 350 0.83 20.53 -12.98
C PHE A 350 1.77 19.40 -13.42
N ARG A 351 1.29 18.16 -13.47
CA ARG A 351 2.05 17.02 -14.00
C ARG A 351 2.39 17.20 -15.49
N LEU A 352 1.42 17.64 -16.31
CA LEU A 352 1.64 17.94 -17.72
C LEU A 352 2.63 19.11 -17.89
N LEU A 353 2.54 20.13 -17.03
CA LEU A 353 3.45 21.27 -17.03
C LEU A 353 4.90 20.85 -16.71
N LYS A 354 5.10 20.02 -15.68
CA LYS A 354 6.41 19.43 -15.34
C LYS A 354 7.00 18.64 -16.52
N HIS A 355 6.16 17.87 -17.23
CA HIS A 355 6.59 17.13 -18.40
C HIS A 355 6.95 18.04 -19.59
N ARG A 356 6.22 19.16 -19.77
CA ARG A 356 6.48 20.12 -20.85
C ARG A 356 7.74 20.95 -20.63
N PHE A 357 8.07 21.25 -19.38
CA PHE A 357 9.23 22.07 -18.98
C PHE A 357 10.25 21.29 -18.13
N PRO A 358 10.92 20.27 -18.69
CA PRO A 358 11.86 19.44 -17.95
C PRO A 358 13.11 20.23 -17.48
N ASN A 359 13.45 21.33 -18.13
CA ASN A 359 14.65 22.11 -17.81
C ASN A 359 14.48 23.05 -16.59
N SER A 360 13.26 23.18 -16.07
CA SER A 360 12.98 24.06 -14.93
C SER A 360 13.14 23.31 -13.60
N ALA A 361 14.34 23.36 -13.01
CA ALA A 361 14.63 22.70 -11.73
C ALA A 361 13.65 23.10 -10.61
N ARG A 362 13.27 24.38 -10.53
CA ARG A 362 12.31 24.89 -9.55
C ARG A 362 10.93 24.24 -9.67
N LEU A 363 10.49 24.01 -10.91
CA LEU A 363 9.17 23.42 -11.18
C LEU A 363 9.16 21.93 -10.80
N GLN A 364 10.23 21.19 -11.07
CA GLN A 364 10.32 19.78 -10.72
C GLN A 364 10.34 19.52 -9.21
N ILE A 365 10.99 20.39 -8.44
CA ILE A 365 11.12 20.28 -6.97
C ILE A 365 9.81 20.64 -6.25
N THR A 366 8.90 21.37 -6.89
CA THR A 366 7.68 21.85 -6.22
C THR A 366 6.74 20.69 -5.89
N PRO A 367 6.35 20.49 -4.60
CA PRO A 367 5.38 19.48 -4.18
C PRO A 367 3.95 19.95 -4.50
N GLU A 368 3.45 19.60 -5.68
CA GLU A 368 2.12 19.97 -6.19
C GLU A 368 0.98 19.48 -5.29
N VAL A 369 1.13 18.31 -4.66
CA VAL A 369 0.13 17.75 -3.74
C VAL A 369 0.00 18.66 -2.50
N LEU A 370 1.12 19.09 -1.93
CA LEU A 370 1.12 20.01 -0.78
C LEU A 370 0.45 21.34 -1.15
N LEU A 371 0.78 21.86 -2.33
CA LEU A 371 0.22 23.12 -2.81
C LEU A 371 -1.30 23.04 -2.90
N VAL A 372 -1.85 21.96 -3.47
CA VAL A 372 -3.31 21.73 -3.52
C VAL A 372 -3.92 21.67 -2.14
N VAL A 373 -3.32 20.90 -1.21
CA VAL A 373 -3.85 20.74 0.14
C VAL A 373 -3.84 22.06 0.92
N VAL A 374 -2.76 22.83 0.83
CA VAL A 374 -2.65 24.15 1.48
C VAL A 374 -3.66 25.13 0.90
N LEU A 375 -3.77 25.21 -0.43
CA LEU A 375 -4.72 26.08 -1.10
C LEU A 375 -6.17 25.69 -0.80
N ALA A 376 -6.50 24.41 -0.84
CA ALA A 376 -7.82 23.90 -0.50
C ALA A 376 -8.19 24.21 0.96
N THR A 377 -7.26 23.98 1.89
CA THR A 377 -7.46 24.29 3.32
C THR A 377 -7.66 25.79 3.53
N TRP A 378 -6.87 26.62 2.86
CA TRP A 378 -6.96 28.07 2.95
C TRP A 378 -8.28 28.60 2.38
N LEU A 379 -8.72 28.11 1.21
CA LEU A 379 -10.00 28.46 0.61
C LEU A 379 -11.18 28.03 1.49
N THR A 380 -11.18 26.80 2.00
CA THR A 380 -12.23 26.30 2.89
C THR A 380 -12.31 27.12 4.18
N SER A 381 -11.17 27.60 4.71
CA SER A 381 -11.13 28.46 5.90
C SER A 381 -11.81 29.82 5.68
N ILE A 382 -11.65 30.42 4.49
CA ILE A 382 -12.25 31.71 4.15
C ILE A 382 -13.74 31.57 3.80
N PHE A 383 -14.06 30.64 2.89
CA PHE A 383 -15.39 30.54 2.32
C PHE A 383 -16.38 29.71 3.17
N ARG A 384 -15.87 28.89 4.10
CA ARG A 384 -16.68 28.07 5.04
C ARG A 384 -17.86 27.37 4.35
N TRP A 385 -17.57 26.69 3.25
CA TRP A 385 -18.57 26.02 2.42
C TRP A 385 -19.45 25.06 3.22
N GLU A 386 -20.76 25.29 3.21
CA GLU A 386 -21.74 24.39 3.82
C GLU A 386 -21.94 23.13 2.95
N GLY A 387 -22.07 21.96 3.58
CA GLY A 387 -22.24 20.68 2.89
C GLY A 387 -20.94 20.00 2.44
N LEU A 388 -19.78 20.66 2.53
CA LEU A 388 -18.49 19.97 2.35
C LEU A 388 -18.07 19.31 3.67
N GLN A 389 -17.91 17.99 3.65
CA GLN A 389 -17.35 17.27 4.80
C GLN A 389 -15.89 17.71 5.01
N ILE A 390 -15.61 18.24 6.20
CA ILE A 390 -14.28 18.65 6.63
C ILE A 390 -13.76 17.66 7.69
N LEU A 391 -12.43 17.46 7.71
CA LEU A 391 -11.77 16.56 8.66
C LEU A 391 -12.05 16.96 10.13
N GLY A 392 -12.27 18.25 10.39
CA GLY A 392 -12.47 18.77 11.73
C GLY A 392 -11.17 18.91 12.53
N ASP A 393 -11.31 19.02 13.84
CA ASP A 393 -10.17 19.15 14.75
C ASP A 393 -9.49 17.79 14.96
N VAL A 394 -8.18 17.75 14.73
CA VAL A 394 -7.36 16.54 14.91
C VAL A 394 -6.65 16.66 16.26
N GLN A 395 -7.24 16.07 17.29
CA GLN A 395 -6.66 16.10 18.62
C GLN A 395 -5.37 15.28 18.67
N SER A 396 -4.23 15.95 18.79
CA SER A 396 -2.94 15.29 18.96
C SER A 396 -2.83 14.72 20.37
N GLY A 397 -3.17 13.44 20.55
CA GLY A 397 -3.03 12.71 21.81
C GLY A 397 -1.57 12.44 22.25
N GLY A 398 -0.58 13.00 21.54
CA GLY A 398 0.83 12.69 21.70
C GLY A 398 1.22 11.40 20.98
N VAL A 399 2.38 10.84 21.33
CA VAL A 399 2.80 9.53 20.83
C VAL A 399 2.25 8.47 21.77
N PRO A 400 1.51 7.45 21.28
CA PRO A 400 0.93 6.43 22.14
C PRO A 400 2.05 5.56 22.72
N TRP A 401 1.88 5.09 23.95
CA TRP A 401 2.75 4.04 24.48
C TRP A 401 2.44 2.72 23.76
N PRO A 402 3.46 1.88 23.48
CA PRO A 402 3.24 0.59 22.84
C PRO A 402 2.31 -0.26 23.69
N SER A 403 1.20 -0.70 23.10
CA SER A 403 0.16 -1.47 23.77
C SER A 403 -0.24 -2.67 22.94
N ILE A 404 -0.35 -3.84 23.57
CA ILE A 404 -0.97 -5.01 22.94
C ILE A 404 -2.49 -4.83 23.05
N PRO A 405 -3.23 -4.78 21.92
CA PRO A 405 -4.68 -4.61 21.95
C PRO A 405 -5.38 -5.78 22.63
N SER A 406 -6.51 -5.50 23.27
CA SER A 406 -7.34 -6.56 23.88
C SER A 406 -7.84 -7.54 22.82
N MET A 407 -7.67 -8.83 23.08
CA MET A 407 -8.17 -9.88 22.19
C MET A 407 -9.70 -9.89 22.18
N PRO A 408 -10.36 -9.93 21.00
CA PRO A 408 -11.80 -10.11 20.92
C PRO A 408 -12.18 -11.53 21.35
N LYS A 409 -13.48 -11.77 21.54
CA LYS A 409 -14.03 -13.12 21.79
C LYS A 409 -13.48 -14.10 20.75
N ALA A 410 -13.19 -15.33 21.16
CA ALA A 410 -12.55 -16.35 20.33
C ALA A 410 -13.24 -16.59 18.96
N LYS A 411 -14.54 -16.28 18.86
CA LYS A 411 -15.33 -16.31 17.62
C LYS A 411 -14.75 -15.38 16.54
N HIS A 412 -14.47 -14.12 16.90
CA HIS A 412 -14.01 -13.10 15.94
C HIS A 412 -12.51 -13.17 15.66
N VAL A 413 -11.72 -13.76 16.56
CA VAL A 413 -10.27 -13.90 16.37
C VAL A 413 -9.94 -14.63 15.05
N LYS A 414 -10.74 -15.63 14.69
CA LYS A 414 -10.54 -16.38 13.43
C LYS A 414 -10.80 -15.52 12.20
N ASP A 415 -11.89 -14.76 12.20
CA ASP A 415 -12.28 -13.90 11.08
C ASP A 415 -11.27 -12.76 10.89
N VAL A 416 -10.86 -12.15 12.01
CA VAL A 416 -9.82 -11.11 12.08
C VAL A 416 -8.47 -11.66 11.58
N ALA A 417 -8.08 -12.86 12.01
CA ALA A 417 -6.85 -13.50 11.57
C ALA A 417 -6.88 -13.83 10.07
N PHE A 418 -8.00 -14.37 9.56
CA PHE A 418 -8.15 -14.68 8.14
C PHE A 418 -8.06 -13.42 7.27
N MET A 419 -8.78 -12.35 7.63
CA MET A 419 -8.70 -11.06 6.94
C MET A 419 -7.30 -10.46 6.99
N SER A 420 -6.63 -10.56 8.15
CA SER A 420 -5.25 -10.07 8.31
C SER A 420 -4.27 -10.86 7.43
N ALA A 421 -4.47 -12.18 7.26
CA ALA A 421 -3.66 -13.00 6.35
C ALA A 421 -3.86 -12.57 4.89
N LEU A 422 -5.10 -12.28 4.46
CA LEU A 422 -5.38 -11.76 3.12
C LEU A 422 -4.71 -10.41 2.88
N ILE A 423 -4.85 -9.47 3.83
CA ILE A 423 -4.19 -8.15 3.78
C ILE A 423 -2.66 -8.32 3.71
N SER A 424 -2.09 -9.28 4.44
CA SER A 424 -0.65 -9.54 4.45
C SER A 424 -0.10 -9.97 3.07
N ILE A 425 -0.86 -10.81 2.35
CA ILE A 425 -0.48 -11.30 1.02
C ILE A 425 -0.66 -10.18 0.00
N LEU A 426 -1.81 -9.51 0.02
CA LEU A 426 -2.12 -8.43 -0.92
C LEU A 426 -1.11 -7.28 -0.80
N GLY A 427 -0.88 -6.79 0.42
CA GLY A 427 0.07 -5.71 0.65
C GLY A 427 1.51 -6.09 0.31
N PHE A 428 1.92 -7.35 0.53
CA PHE A 428 3.24 -7.82 0.08
C PHE A 428 3.36 -7.82 -1.45
N VAL A 429 2.34 -8.32 -2.15
CA VAL A 429 2.30 -8.34 -3.62
C VAL A 429 2.39 -6.93 -4.18
N GLU A 430 1.62 -5.99 -3.65
CA GLU A 430 1.66 -4.57 -4.05
C GLU A 430 3.05 -3.95 -3.79
N SER A 431 3.63 -4.20 -2.61
CA SER A 431 4.92 -3.64 -2.23
C SER A 431 6.09 -4.18 -3.07
N ILE A 432 6.14 -5.48 -3.34
CA ILE A 432 7.26 -6.09 -4.07
C ILE A 432 7.28 -5.61 -5.53
N VAL A 433 6.11 -5.30 -6.12
CA VAL A 433 6.00 -4.67 -7.44
C VAL A 433 6.76 -3.34 -7.47
N ILE A 434 6.52 -2.49 -6.47
CA ILE A 434 7.11 -1.15 -6.40
C ILE A 434 8.61 -1.27 -6.17
N SER A 435 9.03 -2.08 -5.19
CA SER A 435 10.45 -2.33 -4.92
C SER A 435 11.21 -2.84 -6.14
N LYS A 436 10.63 -3.78 -6.91
CA LYS A 436 11.23 -4.28 -8.15
C LYS A 436 11.31 -3.22 -9.25
N THR A 437 10.30 -2.37 -9.35
CA THR A 437 10.27 -1.30 -10.35
C THR A 437 11.44 -0.33 -10.12
N TYR A 438 11.70 0.06 -8.87
CA TYR A 438 12.85 0.91 -8.53
C TYR A 438 14.18 0.18 -8.61
N SER A 439 14.24 -1.07 -8.15
CA SER A 439 15.40 -1.96 -8.28
C SER A 439 15.87 -2.10 -9.73
N SER A 440 14.93 -2.34 -10.65
CA SER A 440 15.22 -2.43 -12.08
C SER A 440 15.60 -1.08 -12.69
N LYS A 441 15.10 0.04 -12.17
CA LYS A 441 15.41 1.40 -12.66
C LYS A 441 16.79 1.89 -12.19
N HIS A 442 17.19 1.51 -10.97
CA HIS A 442 18.42 1.98 -10.33
C HIS A 442 19.51 0.89 -10.22
N ASN A 443 19.34 -0.24 -10.90
CA ASN A 443 20.32 -1.33 -11.01
C ASN A 443 20.85 -1.86 -9.66
N TYR A 444 19.94 -2.10 -8.71
CA TYR A 444 20.25 -2.81 -7.45
C TYR A 444 19.32 -4.01 -7.30
N SER A 445 19.66 -4.97 -6.43
CA SER A 445 18.81 -6.15 -6.18
C SER A 445 17.98 -6.00 -4.91
N VAL A 446 16.74 -6.49 -4.94
CA VAL A 446 15.82 -6.57 -3.81
C VAL A 446 15.55 -8.04 -3.51
N SER A 447 15.60 -8.43 -2.24
CA SER A 447 15.32 -9.81 -1.82
C SER A 447 13.89 -9.91 -1.27
N PRO A 448 12.98 -10.67 -1.92
CA PRO A 448 11.58 -10.77 -1.48
C PRO A 448 11.41 -11.26 -0.04
N ASN A 449 12.22 -12.24 0.39
CA ASN A 449 12.19 -12.75 1.77
C ASN A 449 12.59 -11.70 2.81
N ARG A 450 13.55 -10.83 2.46
CA ARG A 450 13.97 -9.75 3.36
C ARG A 450 12.93 -8.63 3.41
N GLU A 451 12.30 -8.34 2.28
CA GLU A 451 11.17 -7.40 2.23
C GLU A 451 10.00 -7.90 3.08
N LEU A 452 9.65 -9.19 3.04
CA LEU A 452 8.64 -9.78 3.92
C LEU A 452 8.98 -9.60 5.40
N ILE A 453 10.22 -9.89 5.80
CA ILE A 453 10.66 -9.70 7.19
C ILE A 453 10.57 -8.22 7.58
N ALA A 454 11.07 -7.31 6.74
CA ALA A 454 11.07 -5.88 7.00
C ALA A 454 9.64 -5.32 7.12
N MET A 455 8.75 -5.67 6.20
CA MET A 455 7.34 -5.30 6.19
C MET A 455 6.60 -5.87 7.40
N GLY A 456 6.91 -7.11 7.78
CA GLY A 456 6.33 -7.77 8.94
C GLY A 456 6.70 -7.07 10.24
N VAL A 457 7.99 -6.81 10.46
CA VAL A 457 8.47 -6.07 11.64
C VAL A 457 7.91 -4.65 11.67
N ALA A 458 7.84 -3.97 10.51
CA ALA A 458 7.26 -2.63 10.41
C ALA A 458 5.77 -2.59 10.80
N ASN A 459 4.98 -3.57 10.39
CA ASN A 459 3.57 -3.67 10.77
C ASN A 459 3.37 -4.14 12.22
N ILE A 460 4.24 -4.99 12.77
CA ILE A 460 4.22 -5.31 14.21
C ILE A 460 4.43 -4.02 15.02
N MET A 461 5.44 -3.22 14.65
CA MET A 461 5.67 -1.92 15.28
C MET A 461 4.47 -0.98 15.07
N GLY A 462 3.94 -0.89 13.85
CA GLY A 462 2.74 -0.10 13.57
C GLY A 462 1.55 -0.46 14.46
N GLY A 463 1.28 -1.76 14.62
CA GLY A 463 0.17 -2.26 15.44
C GLY A 463 0.35 -1.99 16.94
N LEU A 464 1.57 -2.13 17.47
CA LEU A 464 1.88 -1.80 18.87
C LEU A 464 1.60 -0.32 19.19
N PHE A 465 1.85 0.56 18.23
CA PHE A 465 1.60 2.01 18.35
C PHE A 465 0.23 2.42 17.81
N GLN A 466 -0.72 1.48 17.72
CA GLN A 466 -2.11 1.74 17.33
C GLN A 466 -2.26 2.34 15.93
N GLY A 467 -1.35 2.03 15.01
CA GLY A 467 -1.46 2.34 13.60
C GLY A 467 -2.35 1.34 12.86
N ILE A 468 -2.77 1.73 11.67
CA ILE A 468 -3.38 0.84 10.65
C ILE A 468 -2.27 0.19 9.79
N PRO A 469 -2.56 -0.91 9.07
CA PRO A 469 -1.55 -1.61 8.27
C PRO A 469 -0.93 -0.70 7.21
N ALA A 470 0.38 -0.85 7.04
CA ALA A 470 1.18 -0.05 6.12
C ALA A 470 2.07 -0.93 5.26
N PHE A 471 2.07 -0.67 3.97
CA PHE A 471 2.84 -1.39 2.96
C PHE A 471 3.57 -0.39 2.06
N GLY A 472 4.33 -0.88 1.09
CA GLY A 472 5.01 -0.03 0.11
C GLY A 472 4.02 0.85 -0.62
N SER A 473 4.04 2.16 -0.35
CA SER A 473 3.07 3.12 -0.89
C SER A 473 3.66 4.00 -1.99
N VAL A 474 4.96 4.30 -1.95
CA VAL A 474 5.63 5.25 -2.87
C VAL A 474 7.04 4.80 -3.22
#